data_AF-A0A7C6M2H9-F1
#
_entry.id   AF-A0A7C6M2H9-F1
#
_cell.length_a   1.000
_cell.length_b   1.000
_cell.length_c   1.000
_cell.angle_alpha   90.00
_cell.angle_beta   90.00
_cell.angle_gamma   90.00
#
_symmetry.space_group_name_H-M   'P 1'
#
loop_
_entity.id
_entity.type
_entity.pdbx_description
1 polymer ?
#
loop_
_entity_poly.entity_id
_entity_poly.type
_entity_poly.pdbx_seq_one_letter_code
_entity_poly.pdbx_strand_id
1 'polypeptide(L)'
;VPTGFTAAMIRFGNLMNHEIYGGPTDLPWGFRFITNIYHWMQGAEPIYSEPSHPTQIYEGLVYLLVFGITMYLYFKTDAKDRKGLITGVGILIIFLFRFFVEYVKNVQVESENLMRETTGLILGQWLSIPFIIWGIWLIVNALRRPAEVVVTPKQSEMFQPKQKSKEKSQSKPQQQSKSKSKNKKR
;
A
#
# COMPACT_ATOMS: atom_id res chain seq x y z
N VAL A 1 4.92 -0.92 -3.66
CA VAL A 1 5.91 0.18 -3.61
C VAL A 1 5.53 1.32 -4.56
N PRO A 2 5.48 1.19 -5.91
CA PRO A 2 5.22 2.34 -6.81
C PRO A 2 3.84 3.01 -6.61
N THR A 3 2.88 2.31 -6.01
CA THR A 3 1.51 2.77 -5.75
C THR A 3 1.42 4.15 -5.09
N GLY A 4 2.31 4.49 -4.15
CA GLY A 4 2.33 5.81 -3.51
C GLY A 4 2.71 6.93 -4.47
N PHE A 5 3.67 6.68 -5.37
CA PHE A 5 4.04 7.64 -6.41
C PHE A 5 2.90 7.83 -7.42
N THR A 6 2.26 6.76 -7.88
CA THR A 6 1.09 6.84 -8.78
C THR A 6 -0.05 7.64 -8.15
N ALA A 7 -0.36 7.39 -6.87
CA ALA A 7 -1.40 8.13 -6.14
C ALA A 7 -1.05 9.62 -6.00
N ALA A 8 0.21 9.96 -5.76
CA ALA A 8 0.67 11.35 -5.73
C ALA A 8 0.47 12.04 -7.09
N MET A 9 0.87 11.39 -8.20
CA MET A 9 0.72 11.94 -9.54
C MET A 9 -0.75 12.17 -9.93
N ILE A 10 -1.67 11.31 -9.50
CA ILE A 10 -3.11 11.52 -9.67
C ILE A 10 -3.55 12.81 -8.95
N ARG A 11 -3.09 13.06 -7.72
CA ARG A 11 -3.40 14.29 -6.97
C ARG A 11 -2.80 15.54 -7.58
N PHE A 12 -1.60 15.46 -8.17
CA PHE A 12 -1.06 16.57 -8.97
C PHE A 12 -1.88 16.81 -10.25
N GLY A 13 -2.41 15.76 -10.89
CA GLY A 13 -3.40 15.88 -11.96
C GLY A 13 -4.64 16.65 -11.50
N ASN A 14 -5.22 16.27 -10.36
CA ASN A 14 -6.38 16.98 -9.78
C ASN A 14 -6.06 18.46 -9.48
N LEU A 15 -4.85 18.78 -9.02
CA LEU A 15 -4.42 20.15 -8.78
C LEU A 15 -4.38 20.98 -10.08
N MET A 16 -3.81 20.42 -11.16
CA MET A 16 -3.71 21.09 -12.46
C MET A 16 -5.06 21.24 -13.16
N ASN A 17 -5.97 20.29 -12.92
CA ASN A 17 -7.38 20.35 -13.35
C ASN A 17 -8.23 21.27 -12.45
N HIS A 18 -7.65 21.90 -11.43
CA HIS A 18 -8.35 22.70 -10.41
C HIS A 18 -9.56 22.01 -9.75
N GLU A 19 -9.53 20.67 -9.61
CA GLU A 19 -10.66 19.86 -9.12
C GLU A 19 -10.41 19.27 -7.72
N ILE A 20 -11.49 19.01 -6.96
CA ILE A 20 -11.45 18.27 -5.67
C ILE A 20 -10.56 18.98 -4.61
N TYR A 21 -10.73 20.31 -4.48
CA TYR A 21 -10.12 21.12 -3.41
C TYR A 21 -10.95 21.13 -2.12
N GLY A 22 -10.36 21.61 -1.02
CA GLY A 22 -11.02 21.70 0.29
C GLY A 22 -11.91 22.93 0.45
N GLY A 23 -12.35 23.21 1.68
CA GLY A 23 -13.16 24.38 2.00
C GLY A 23 -12.40 25.71 1.89
N PRO A 24 -13.12 26.86 1.89
CA PRO A 24 -12.52 28.18 2.00
C PRO A 24 -11.69 28.29 3.29
N THR A 25 -10.64 29.10 3.25
CA THR A 25 -9.65 29.22 4.32
C THR A 25 -8.99 30.59 4.33
N ASP A 26 -8.90 31.21 5.51
CA ASP A 26 -8.21 32.48 5.71
C ASP A 26 -6.69 32.33 5.94
N LEU A 27 -6.18 31.10 5.83
CA LEU A 27 -4.77 30.79 6.07
C LEU A 27 -3.89 31.35 4.94
N PRO A 28 -2.66 31.82 5.23
CA PRO A 28 -1.81 32.53 4.26
C PRO A 28 -1.29 31.65 3.10
N TRP A 29 -1.57 30.34 3.12
CA TRP A 29 -1.31 29.39 2.04
C TRP A 29 -2.58 28.89 1.32
N GLY A 30 -3.71 29.57 1.53
CA GLY A 30 -4.96 29.31 0.80
C GLY A 30 -4.77 29.50 -0.71
N PHE A 31 -5.20 28.51 -1.49
CA PHE A 31 -5.01 28.49 -2.94
C PHE A 31 -6.33 28.84 -3.64
N ARG A 32 -6.26 29.70 -4.67
CA ARG A 32 -7.43 30.08 -5.46
C ARG A 32 -7.51 29.20 -6.71
N PHE A 33 -8.67 28.57 -6.91
CA PHE A 33 -8.92 27.66 -8.03
C PHE A 33 -9.71 28.37 -9.13
N ILE A 34 -9.49 28.02 -10.39
CA ILE A 34 -10.27 28.57 -11.51
C ILE A 34 -11.58 27.78 -11.59
N THR A 35 -12.72 28.46 -11.50
CA THR A 35 -14.05 27.82 -11.53
C THR A 35 -14.61 27.70 -12.95
N ASN A 36 -14.20 28.58 -13.86
CA ASN A 36 -14.69 28.67 -15.24
C ASN A 36 -13.71 28.08 -16.28
N ILE A 37 -12.99 27.01 -15.94
CA ILE A 37 -11.89 26.40 -16.74
C ILE A 37 -12.22 26.30 -18.23
N TYR A 38 -13.39 25.77 -18.59
CA TYR A 38 -13.81 25.60 -19.98
C TYR A 38 -13.90 26.92 -20.76
N HIS A 39 -14.36 28.00 -20.11
CA HIS A 39 -14.43 29.33 -20.72
C HIS A 39 -13.07 30.03 -20.71
N TRP A 40 -12.27 29.82 -19.67
CA TRP A 40 -10.90 30.33 -19.60
C TRP A 40 -10.02 29.75 -20.72
N MET A 41 -10.13 28.45 -21.00
CA MET A 41 -9.48 27.79 -22.15
C MET A 41 -9.99 28.30 -23.52
N GLN A 42 -11.15 28.95 -23.56
CA GLN A 42 -11.71 29.61 -24.75
C GLN A 42 -11.36 31.11 -24.85
N GLY A 43 -10.56 31.65 -23.92
CA GLY A 43 -10.11 33.03 -23.91
C GLY A 43 -10.93 34.00 -23.04
N ALA A 44 -11.88 33.51 -22.24
CA ALA A 44 -12.54 34.33 -21.22
C ALA A 44 -11.60 34.61 -20.02
N GLU A 45 -11.88 35.66 -19.25
CA GLU A 45 -11.11 35.94 -18.04
C GLU A 45 -11.29 34.84 -16.98
N PRO A 46 -10.23 34.47 -16.23
CA PRO A 46 -10.31 33.46 -15.19
C PRO A 46 -11.11 33.96 -13.98
N ILE A 47 -12.19 33.25 -13.64
CA ILE A 47 -12.96 33.46 -12.42
C ILE A 47 -12.33 32.58 -11.33
N TYR A 48 -11.80 33.22 -10.31
CA TYR A 48 -11.18 32.55 -9.17
C TYR A 48 -12.19 32.26 -8.07
N SER A 49 -12.04 31.11 -7.42
CA SER A 49 -12.70 30.80 -6.15
C SER A 49 -12.19 31.73 -5.03
N GLU A 50 -12.92 31.74 -3.92
CA GLU A 50 -12.35 32.12 -2.63
C GLU A 50 -11.08 31.29 -2.32
N PRO A 51 -10.15 31.79 -1.48
CA PRO A 51 -8.97 31.02 -1.11
C PRO A 51 -9.40 29.73 -0.39
N SER A 52 -9.02 28.58 -0.91
CA SER A 52 -9.43 27.27 -0.39
C SER A 52 -8.24 26.42 0.02
N HIS A 53 -8.45 25.46 0.93
CA HIS A 53 -7.42 24.49 1.30
C HIS A 53 -7.00 23.65 0.08
N PRO A 54 -5.72 23.65 -0.35
CA PRO A 54 -5.22 22.81 -1.44
C PRO A 54 -5.02 21.36 -0.97
N THR A 55 -6.12 20.65 -0.70
CA THR A 55 -6.12 19.28 -0.16
C THR A 55 -5.40 18.28 -1.06
N GLN A 56 -5.38 18.52 -2.37
CA GLN A 56 -4.64 17.71 -3.34
C GLN A 56 -3.12 17.77 -3.09
N ILE A 57 -2.58 18.91 -2.67
CA ILE A 57 -1.16 19.04 -2.29
C ILE A 57 -0.89 18.25 -1.01
N TYR A 58 -1.76 18.35 0.00
CA TYR A 58 -1.60 17.61 1.25
C TYR A 58 -1.66 16.08 1.02
N GLU A 59 -2.64 15.61 0.23
CA GLU A 59 -2.75 14.20 -0.17
C GLU A 59 -1.55 13.74 -1.01
N GLY A 60 -1.13 14.52 -2.00
CA GLY A 60 0.03 14.23 -2.84
C GLY A 60 1.33 14.10 -2.05
N LEU A 61 1.59 15.03 -1.13
CA LEU A 61 2.77 15.01 -0.26
C LEU A 61 2.79 13.77 0.64
N VAL A 62 1.64 13.38 1.21
CA VAL A 62 1.59 12.15 2.04
C VAL A 62 1.74 10.89 1.20
N TYR A 63 1.21 10.84 -0.02
CA TYR A 63 1.44 9.70 -0.91
C TYR A 63 2.93 9.59 -1.35
N LEU A 64 3.62 10.71 -1.53
CA LEU A 64 5.08 10.73 -1.71
C LEU A 64 5.84 10.30 -0.45
N LEU A 65 5.41 10.70 0.74
CA LEU A 65 5.98 10.25 2.02
C LEU A 65 5.80 8.74 2.21
N VAL A 66 4.62 8.19 1.89
CA VAL A 66 4.36 6.74 1.91
C VAL A 66 5.22 6.01 0.87
N PHE A 67 5.39 6.57 -0.32
CA PHE A 67 6.33 6.04 -1.31
C PHE A 67 7.77 6.01 -0.77
N GLY A 68 8.25 7.11 -0.18
CA GLY A 68 9.57 7.21 0.44
C GLY A 68 9.78 6.20 1.57
N ILE A 69 8.83 6.08 2.50
CA ILE A 69 8.89 5.11 3.62
C ILE A 69 8.86 3.67 3.10
N THR A 70 7.97 3.34 2.16
CA THR A 70 7.89 1.97 1.62
C THR A 70 9.09 1.61 0.75
N MET A 71 9.69 2.57 0.02
CA MET A 71 10.98 2.40 -0.65
C MET A 71 12.13 2.20 0.36
N TYR A 72 12.19 3.01 1.42
CA TYR A 72 13.21 2.90 2.46
C TYR A 72 13.13 1.53 3.15
N LEU A 73 11.94 1.09 3.56
CA LEU A 73 11.73 -0.23 4.14
C LEU A 73 12.13 -1.35 3.16
N TYR A 74 11.81 -1.21 1.87
CA TYR A 74 12.14 -2.22 0.86
C TYR A 74 13.65 -2.36 0.61
N PHE A 75 14.38 -1.24 0.52
CA PHE A 75 15.81 -1.25 0.16
C PHE A 75 16.77 -1.30 1.34
N LYS A 76 16.40 -0.73 2.49
CA LYS A 76 17.30 -0.54 3.65
C LYS A 76 17.09 -1.56 4.78
N THR A 77 16.01 -2.34 4.74
CA THR A 77 15.65 -3.24 5.86
C THR A 77 15.16 -4.61 5.38
N ASP A 78 15.19 -5.60 6.27
CA ASP A 78 14.65 -6.95 6.04
C ASP A 78 13.10 -6.99 5.99
N ALA A 79 12.43 -5.83 5.92
CA ALA A 79 10.98 -5.75 5.76
C ALA A 79 10.48 -6.38 4.45
N LYS A 80 11.36 -6.54 3.44
CA LYS A 80 11.08 -7.28 2.20
C LYS A 80 10.84 -8.78 2.47
N ASP A 81 11.53 -9.36 3.47
CA ASP A 81 11.46 -10.78 3.84
C ASP A 81 10.32 -11.06 4.85
N ARG A 82 9.67 -9.99 5.35
CA ARG A 82 8.48 -10.05 6.20
C ARG A 82 7.21 -9.75 5.40
N LYS A 83 6.66 -10.81 4.80
CA LYS A 83 5.42 -10.77 4.00
C LYS A 83 4.32 -9.98 4.72
N GLY A 84 3.86 -8.89 4.09
CA GLY A 84 2.79 -8.03 4.60
C GLY A 84 3.24 -6.79 5.38
N LEU A 85 4.50 -6.67 5.82
CA LEU A 85 4.94 -5.53 6.62
C LEU A 85 4.89 -4.21 5.84
N ILE A 86 5.51 -4.16 4.65
CA ILE A 86 5.55 -2.97 3.79
C ILE A 86 4.13 -2.55 3.36
N THR A 87 3.26 -3.52 3.06
CA THR A 87 1.86 -3.29 2.71
C THR A 87 1.06 -2.74 3.89
N GLY A 88 1.23 -3.34 5.08
CA GLY A 88 0.55 -2.88 6.30
C GLY A 88 0.93 -1.47 6.70
N VAL A 89 2.23 -1.11 6.63
CA VAL A 89 2.71 0.26 6.86
C VAL A 89 2.13 1.24 5.84
N GLY A 90 2.12 0.88 4.56
CA GLY A 90 1.54 1.72 3.50
C GLY A 90 0.04 1.99 3.71
N ILE A 91 -0.75 0.94 3.96
CA ILE A 91 -2.18 1.04 4.24
C ILE A 91 -2.42 1.89 5.49
N LEU A 92 -1.70 1.61 6.59
CA LEU A 92 -1.89 2.33 7.85
C LEU A 92 -1.67 3.84 7.69
N ILE A 93 -0.57 4.26 7.08
CA ILE A 93 -0.27 5.69 6.90
C ILE A 93 -1.29 6.37 5.97
N ILE A 94 -1.66 5.72 4.85
CA ILE A 94 -2.65 6.26 3.90
C ILE A 94 -4.00 6.50 4.57
N PHE A 95 -4.54 5.51 5.28
CA PHE A 95 -5.88 5.61 5.87
C PHE A 95 -5.90 6.41 7.18
N LEU A 96 -4.81 6.40 7.95
CA LEU A 96 -4.67 7.30 9.11
C LEU A 96 -4.67 8.76 8.66
N PHE A 97 -3.90 9.11 7.62
CA PHE A 97 -3.92 10.47 7.08
C PHE A 97 -5.27 10.82 6.45
N ARG A 98 -5.91 9.89 5.72
CA ARG A 98 -7.25 10.09 5.16
C ARG A 98 -8.28 10.42 6.24
N PHE A 99 -8.23 9.73 7.38
CA PHE A 99 -9.10 10.02 8.52
C PHE A 99 -8.93 11.46 9.05
N PHE A 100 -7.70 11.97 9.09
CA PHE A 100 -7.42 13.35 9.51
C PHE A 100 -7.76 14.40 8.44
N VAL A 101 -7.44 14.16 7.16
CA VAL A 101 -7.76 15.10 6.07
C VAL A 101 -9.26 15.28 5.89
N GLU A 102 -10.07 14.28 6.19
CA GLU A 102 -11.53 14.41 6.10
C GLU A 102 -12.11 15.43 7.11
N TYR A 103 -11.42 15.73 8.22
CA TYR A 103 -11.80 16.84 9.11
C TYR A 103 -11.44 18.23 8.54
N VAL A 104 -10.51 18.31 7.58
CA VAL A 104 -10.04 19.55 6.93
C VAL A 104 -10.74 19.78 5.58
N LYS A 105 -11.32 18.73 5.00
CA LYS A 105 -12.22 18.86 3.85
C LYS A 105 -13.56 19.41 4.30
N ASN A 106 -14.05 20.41 3.60
CA ASN A 106 -15.46 20.76 3.71
C ASN A 106 -16.30 19.62 3.16
N VAL A 107 -17.38 19.34 3.87
CA VAL A 107 -18.44 18.46 3.41
C VAL A 107 -19.11 19.10 2.19
N GLN A 108 -18.81 18.56 1.00
CA GLN A 108 -19.24 19.15 -0.28
C GLN A 108 -20.69 18.79 -0.65
N VAL A 109 -21.31 17.86 0.06
CA VAL A 109 -22.66 17.37 -0.23
C VAL A 109 -23.51 17.38 1.03
N GLU A 110 -24.73 17.92 0.92
CA GLU A 110 -25.69 18.02 2.03
C GLU A 110 -26.02 16.65 2.66
N SER A 111 -25.95 15.57 1.88
CA SER A 111 -26.08 14.18 2.36
C SER A 111 -24.94 13.70 3.27
N GLU A 112 -23.71 14.18 3.06
CA GLU A 112 -22.60 13.91 3.98
C GLU A 112 -22.73 14.73 5.27
N ASN A 113 -23.34 15.92 5.23
CA ASN A 113 -23.64 16.69 6.45
C ASN A 113 -24.70 15.94 7.27
N LEU A 114 -25.76 15.44 6.63
CA LEU A 114 -26.77 14.60 7.28
C LEU A 114 -26.16 13.32 7.89
N MET A 115 -25.21 12.67 7.20
CA MET A 115 -24.45 11.54 7.77
C MET A 115 -23.62 11.95 8.99
N ARG A 116 -22.95 13.10 8.93
CA ARG A 116 -22.12 13.63 10.03
C ARG A 116 -22.95 14.02 11.25
N GLU A 117 -24.16 14.55 11.05
CA GLU A 117 -25.11 14.87 12.12
C GLU A 117 -25.76 13.61 12.72
N THR A 118 -26.07 12.60 11.89
CA THR A 118 -26.70 11.35 12.35
C THR A 118 -25.72 10.39 13.02
N THR A 119 -24.47 10.33 12.52
CA THR A 119 -23.48 9.27 12.88
C THR A 119 -22.19 9.83 13.49
N GLY A 120 -22.01 11.16 13.53
CA GLY A 120 -20.81 11.83 14.08
C GLY A 120 -19.55 11.75 13.21
N LEU A 121 -19.56 11.00 12.11
CA LEU A 121 -18.41 10.75 11.23
C LEU A 121 -18.83 10.76 9.75
N ILE A 122 -17.93 11.24 8.89
CA ILE A 122 -18.11 11.29 7.42
C ILE A 122 -17.86 9.90 6.82
N LEU A 123 -18.44 9.61 5.64
CA LEU A 123 -18.30 8.32 4.96
C LEU A 123 -16.83 7.90 4.75
N GLY A 124 -15.94 8.83 4.39
CA GLY A 124 -14.52 8.52 4.23
C GLY A 124 -13.78 8.20 5.53
N GLN A 125 -14.26 8.66 6.69
CA GLN A 125 -13.74 8.27 8.00
C GLN A 125 -14.18 6.84 8.36
N TRP A 126 -15.48 6.54 8.18
CA TRP A 126 -16.02 5.19 8.34
C TRP A 126 -15.31 4.16 7.47
N LEU A 127 -15.03 4.49 6.21
CA LEU A 127 -14.28 3.63 5.31
C LEU A 127 -12.81 3.47 5.76
N SER A 128 -12.21 4.47 6.40
CA SER A 128 -10.80 4.44 6.82
C SER A 128 -10.55 3.55 8.05
N ILE A 129 -11.48 3.52 9.02
CA ILE A 129 -11.36 2.74 10.26
C ILE A 129 -11.01 1.24 10.01
N PRO A 130 -11.73 0.46 9.19
CA PRO A 130 -11.41 -0.96 8.97
C PRO A 130 -10.05 -1.15 8.31
N PHE A 131 -9.61 -0.25 7.42
CA PHE A 131 -8.28 -0.33 6.81
C PHE A 131 -7.15 0.04 7.79
N ILE A 132 -7.38 0.97 8.73
CA ILE A 132 -6.44 1.26 9.83
C ILE A 132 -6.25 0.00 10.69
N ILE A 133 -7.36 -0.64 11.10
CA ILE A 133 -7.33 -1.88 11.90
C ILE A 133 -6.60 -2.99 11.13
N TRP A 134 -6.89 -3.16 9.84
CA TRP A 134 -6.23 -4.16 8.99
C TRP A 134 -4.74 -3.87 8.79
N GLY A 135 -4.36 -2.60 8.61
CA GLY A 135 -2.96 -2.17 8.52
C GLY A 135 -2.16 -2.52 9.78
N ILE A 136 -2.72 -2.24 10.96
CA ILE A 136 -2.13 -2.63 12.26
C ILE A 136 -2.01 -4.15 12.36
N TRP A 137 -3.06 -4.90 12.01
CA TRP A 137 -3.04 -6.37 12.05
C TRP A 137 -1.96 -6.96 11.13
N LEU A 138 -1.81 -6.42 9.91
CA LEU A 138 -0.77 -6.83 8.97
C LEU A 138 0.64 -6.60 9.55
N ILE A 139 0.88 -5.43 10.14
CA ILE A 139 2.17 -5.11 10.78
C ILE A 139 2.45 -6.07 11.95
N VAL A 140 1.50 -6.24 12.87
CA VAL A 140 1.67 -7.13 14.04
C VAL A 140 1.88 -8.59 13.61
N ASN A 141 1.11 -9.09 12.64
CA ASN A 141 1.26 -10.44 12.10
C ASN A 141 2.60 -10.63 11.36
N ALA A 142 3.07 -9.63 10.61
CA ALA A 142 4.37 -9.68 9.92
C ALA A 142 5.58 -9.54 10.87
N LEU A 143 5.42 -8.86 12.00
CA LEU A 143 6.45 -8.78 13.05
C LEU A 143 6.55 -10.06 13.89
N ARG A 144 5.43 -10.77 14.08
CA ARG A 144 5.36 -12.06 14.80
C ARG A 144 5.88 -13.26 14.02
N ARG A 145 5.98 -13.18 12.69
CA ARG A 145 6.53 -14.24 11.85
C ARG A 145 8.04 -14.05 11.66
N PRO A 146 8.83 -15.15 11.61
CA PRO A 146 10.23 -15.06 11.20
C PRO A 146 10.31 -14.53 9.76
N ALA A 147 11.42 -13.87 9.43
CA ALA A 147 11.69 -13.43 8.06
C ALA A 147 11.84 -14.66 7.15
N GLU A 148 10.95 -14.81 6.18
CA GLU A 148 11.07 -15.86 5.16
C GLU A 148 11.85 -15.27 3.99
N VAL A 149 13.15 -15.57 3.93
CA VAL A 149 13.98 -15.26 2.75
C VAL A 149 13.40 -16.01 1.57
N VAL A 150 12.69 -15.29 0.69
CA VAL A 150 12.14 -15.87 -0.53
C VAL A 150 13.30 -16.12 -1.48
N VAL A 151 13.83 -17.34 -1.47
CA VAL A 151 14.77 -17.82 -2.48
C VAL A 151 14.02 -17.96 -3.79
N THR A 152 13.94 -16.86 -4.54
CA THR A 152 13.40 -16.86 -5.90
C THR A 152 14.39 -17.63 -6.78
N PRO A 153 14.00 -18.76 -7.40
CA PRO A 153 14.89 -19.49 -8.31
C PRO A 153 15.28 -18.57 -9.46
N LYS A 154 16.52 -18.67 -9.94
CA LYS A 154 16.98 -17.83 -11.04
C LYS A 154 16.18 -18.14 -12.30
N GLN A 155 15.99 -17.15 -13.18
CA GLN A 155 15.28 -17.33 -14.46
C GLN A 155 15.81 -18.53 -15.27
N SER A 156 17.13 -18.81 -15.17
CA SER A 156 17.84 -19.94 -15.76
C SER A 156 17.45 -21.33 -15.21
N GLU A 157 16.87 -21.39 -14.02
CA GLU A 157 16.45 -22.62 -13.33
C GLU A 157 14.96 -22.92 -13.62
N MET A 158 14.15 -21.88 -13.86
CA MET A 158 12.72 -22.02 -14.16
C MET A 158 12.41 -22.67 -15.52
N PHE A 159 13.33 -22.58 -16.49
CA PHE A 159 13.14 -23.14 -17.84
C PHE A 159 13.77 -24.52 -18.05
N GLN A 160 14.34 -25.16 -17.01
CA GLN A 160 14.91 -26.50 -17.18
C GLN A 160 13.78 -27.51 -17.47
N PRO A 161 13.72 -28.13 -18.66
CA PRO A 161 12.71 -29.14 -18.93
C PRO A 161 12.98 -30.32 -18.00
N LYS A 162 11.97 -30.72 -17.21
CA LYS A 162 12.08 -31.87 -16.28
C LYS A 162 12.64 -33.08 -17.03
N GLN A 163 13.93 -33.39 -16.80
CA GLN A 163 14.51 -34.63 -17.29
C GLN A 163 13.72 -35.78 -16.66
N LYS A 164 13.03 -36.55 -17.50
CA LYS A 164 12.22 -37.68 -17.07
C LYS A 164 13.11 -38.62 -16.26
N SER A 165 12.71 -38.89 -15.02
CA SER A 165 13.33 -39.91 -14.16
C SER A 165 13.14 -41.29 -14.77
N LYS A 166 14.06 -41.71 -15.64
CA LYS A 166 14.18 -43.09 -16.07
C LYS A 166 15.10 -43.86 -15.12
N GLU A 167 14.46 -44.75 -14.39
CA GLU A 167 14.85 -46.16 -14.35
C GLU A 167 16.23 -46.52 -13.78
N LYS A 168 16.22 -46.99 -12.52
CA LYS A 168 17.13 -48.03 -12.03
C LYS A 168 16.49 -48.85 -10.91
N SER A 169 15.46 -49.61 -11.28
CA SER A 169 15.17 -50.87 -10.59
C SER A 169 16.14 -51.94 -11.10
N GLN A 170 16.34 -52.99 -10.30
CA GLN A 170 17.17 -54.17 -10.56
C GLN A 170 18.71 -53.97 -10.65
N SER A 171 19.36 -54.45 -9.60
CA SER A 171 20.52 -55.38 -9.59
C SER A 171 21.67 -54.94 -8.65
N LYS A 172 21.85 -55.72 -7.58
CA LYS A 172 23.13 -55.89 -6.88
C LYS A 172 23.23 -57.36 -6.43
N PRO A 173 24.20 -58.12 -6.94
CA PRO A 173 24.49 -59.47 -6.43
C PRO A 173 25.25 -59.41 -5.10
N GLN A 174 25.38 -60.59 -4.49
CA GLN A 174 25.97 -60.85 -3.17
C GLN A 174 27.44 -60.37 -3.05
N GLN A 175 27.83 -59.92 -1.86
CA GLN A 175 28.80 -60.64 -0.99
C GLN A 175 29.27 -59.75 0.20
N GLN A 176 28.99 -60.20 1.43
CA GLN A 176 30.04 -60.28 2.45
C GLN A 176 29.68 -61.32 3.51
N SER A 177 30.66 -62.13 3.90
CA SER A 177 30.51 -63.29 4.78
C SER A 177 31.31 -63.10 6.07
N LYS A 178 30.89 -63.80 7.15
CA LYS A 178 31.57 -63.88 8.48
C LYS A 178 31.43 -62.56 9.28
N SER A 179 31.20 -62.50 10.60
CA SER A 179 30.84 -63.50 11.65
C SER A 179 30.06 -62.74 12.78
N LYS A 180 29.62 -63.28 13.94
CA LYS A 180 29.96 -64.51 14.70
C LYS A 180 28.76 -64.93 15.59
N SER A 181 28.82 -66.16 16.10
CA SER A 181 27.93 -66.83 17.07
C SER A 181 27.57 -66.07 18.36
N LYS A 182 26.31 -66.21 18.83
CA LYS A 182 25.87 -66.66 20.19
C LYS A 182 24.32 -66.71 20.27
N ASN A 183 23.68 -67.88 20.22
CA ASN A 183 23.17 -68.67 21.37
C ASN A 183 22.54 -67.80 22.50
N LYS A 184 21.22 -67.84 22.79
CA LYS A 184 20.28 -68.93 23.19
C LYS A 184 20.01 -68.88 24.70
N LYS A 185 18.76 -69.23 25.09
CA LYS A 185 18.15 -69.35 26.44
C LYS A 185 17.28 -68.13 26.84
N ARG A 186 16.06 -68.27 27.41
CA ARG A 186 15.31 -69.44 27.93
C ARG A 186 16.11 -70.39 28.83
#